data_AF-A0A813KDJ0-F1
#
_entry.id   AF-A0A813KDJ0-F1
#
_cell.length_a   1.000
_cell.length_b   1.000
_cell.length_c   1.000
_cell.angle_alpha   90.00
_cell.angle_beta   90.00
_cell.angle_gamma   90.00
#
_symmetry.space_group_name_H-M   'P 1'
#
loop_
_entity.id
_entity.type
_entity.pdbx_description
1 polymer ?
#
loop_
_entity_poly.entity_id
_entity_poly.type
_entity_poly.pdbx_seq_one_letter_code
_entity_poly.pdbx_strand_id
1 'polypeptide(L)'
;MLDKSQLSPHFLLSMADAVEDEELLPTIFGPVLTHACRRLQGRNFVDQKLEELGWITAICAAKGPLARLLVTLPIFRPKEQSATPAMPNFMAMMGGGASGSRGPQQPGMGYRLQTESLLGWVLCPTILDTGLYKEKSSRQIHFQGLSRKTRPAVQQVQSLLKHGMTEVLRQGSCLVAPLLRTDEAARHCVIAWYGALVTGTECRTKSACTLDQGQGPNGFIDTLNSPMPQQSNIDMRLQMQAMQAQMQGFATPGMGVNVFWSILELVRPIKLAQAHTLDPFYILQEGPQHAEVLGGFVKEARFGDNEEVEEAKKTAGSREAPKFTTQIFWLALRALHVLFVPVLKEELCMAVAAGYFQGKDVAKMEAALGEHFLHEVIFDSSNFLSDLGTLLNLSIAFCLGAAFPDKAAEIAAGKFQGSVLTEQVSPQWNVLPSCLMEDLIEVLEYCINIKPKGQPTSEIFQHVDANMLLLLVTFMLGNGNHVKNPNLRGKATTILMSLAKQPNYRHLLETSPVLANDIIPGCIRVFTAVEKTKQSYYDIRMQLKYQLRIPIMELLEQVLPIEAHKKALKSFAVERSDEFLKFLNQMCAHHVFFHKQQTLNMQLLLYVIVTCVLCRCE
;
A
#
# COMPACT_ATOMS: atom_id res chain seq x y z
N MET A 1 -31.32 14.24 32.42
CA MET A 1 -32.22 14.22 31.25
C MET A 1 -32.22 15.60 30.63
N LEU A 2 -31.39 15.82 29.61
CA LEU A 2 -31.44 16.99 28.74
C LEU A 2 -31.58 16.40 27.33
N ASP A 3 -32.81 16.30 26.86
CA ASP A 3 -33.08 15.99 25.46
C ASP A 3 -33.91 17.14 24.88
N LYS A 4 -33.50 17.60 23.68
CA LYS A 4 -34.05 18.72 22.88
C LYS A 4 -33.76 20.16 23.37
N SER A 5 -32.50 20.56 23.38
CA SER A 5 -32.01 21.86 22.87
C SER A 5 -30.51 21.98 23.16
N GLN A 6 -29.72 22.00 22.10
CA GLN A 6 -28.28 21.82 22.10
C GLN A 6 -27.59 22.87 22.97
N LEU A 7 -26.83 22.45 24.00
CA LEU A 7 -25.81 23.33 24.56
C LEU A 7 -24.86 23.67 23.41
N SER A 8 -24.86 24.96 23.04
CA SER A 8 -24.00 25.44 21.96
C SER A 8 -22.55 25.06 22.27
N PRO A 9 -21.76 24.59 21.28
CA PRO A 9 -20.34 24.36 21.47
C PRO A 9 -19.64 25.58 22.10
N HIS A 10 -20.05 26.79 21.70
CA HIS A 10 -19.53 28.04 22.25
C HIS A 10 -19.79 28.18 23.76
N PHE A 11 -20.98 27.79 24.22
CA PHE A 11 -21.33 27.85 25.63
C PHE A 11 -20.45 26.89 26.45
N LEU A 12 -20.28 25.66 25.98
CA LEU A 12 -19.42 24.68 26.66
C LEU A 12 -17.95 25.10 26.68
N LEU A 13 -17.45 25.64 25.57
CA LEU A 13 -16.09 26.17 25.50
C LEU A 13 -15.89 27.29 26.53
N SER A 14 -16.82 28.26 26.57
CA SER A 14 -16.78 29.36 27.54
C SER A 14 -16.83 28.87 28.98
N MET A 15 -17.64 27.85 29.27
CA MET A 15 -17.70 27.25 30.61
C MET A 15 -16.43 26.50 30.97
N ALA A 16 -15.87 25.73 30.03
CA ALA A 16 -14.64 24.97 30.26
C ALA A 16 -13.44 25.88 30.52
N ASP A 17 -13.36 27.00 29.81
CA ASP A 17 -12.34 28.03 30.02
C ASP A 17 -12.49 28.74 31.38
N ALA A 18 -13.69 28.73 31.97
CA ALA A 18 -13.96 29.30 33.29
C ALA A 18 -13.70 28.31 34.45
N VAL A 19 -13.39 27.05 34.18
CA VAL A 19 -13.02 26.08 35.21
C VAL A 19 -11.54 26.25 35.55
N GLU A 20 -11.23 26.75 36.74
CA GLU A 20 -9.85 26.99 37.19
C GLU A 20 -9.07 25.69 37.44
N ASP A 21 -9.76 24.62 37.84
CA ASP A 21 -9.17 23.31 38.13
C ASP A 21 -9.43 22.31 36.98
N GLU A 22 -8.40 22.06 36.16
CA GLU A 22 -8.49 21.12 35.03
C GLU A 22 -8.84 19.69 35.46
N GLU A 23 -8.61 19.29 36.72
CA GLU A 23 -8.97 17.96 37.24
C GLU A 23 -10.49 17.76 37.35
N LEU A 24 -11.27 18.85 37.40
CA LEU A 24 -12.73 18.80 37.40
C LEU A 24 -13.33 18.63 36.01
N LEU A 25 -12.58 18.95 34.94
CA LEU A 25 -13.06 18.89 33.57
C LEU A 25 -13.57 17.49 33.17
N PRO A 26 -12.87 16.37 33.45
CA PRO A 26 -13.38 15.02 33.16
C PRO A 26 -14.70 14.70 33.86
N THR A 27 -14.89 15.17 35.09
CA THR A 27 -16.09 14.90 35.88
C THR A 27 -17.28 15.70 35.35
N ILE A 28 -17.07 16.98 35.02
CA ILE A 28 -18.12 17.90 34.58
C ILE A 28 -18.49 17.64 33.11
N PHE A 29 -17.50 17.62 32.22
CA PHE A 29 -17.72 17.59 30.77
C PHE A 29 -17.55 16.20 30.15
N GLY A 30 -16.86 15.27 30.81
CA GLY A 30 -16.62 13.92 30.28
C GLY A 30 -17.90 13.17 29.91
N PRO A 31 -18.95 13.13 30.75
CA PRO A 31 -20.23 12.50 30.41
C PRO A 31 -20.93 13.16 29.21
N VAL A 32 -20.88 14.50 29.12
CA VAL A 32 -21.49 15.28 28.04
C VAL A 32 -20.79 15.00 26.71
N LEU A 33 -19.46 15.09 26.68
CA LEU A 33 -18.64 14.79 25.50
C LEU A 33 -18.82 13.33 25.06
N THR A 34 -18.82 12.39 26.01
CA THR A 34 -19.04 10.97 25.72
C THR A 34 -20.42 10.73 25.10
N HIS A 35 -21.47 11.34 25.66
CA HIS A 35 -22.82 11.21 25.13
C HIS A 35 -22.95 11.82 23.72
N ALA A 36 -22.40 13.02 23.51
CA ALA A 36 -22.38 13.68 22.20
C ALA A 36 -21.68 12.82 21.15
N CYS A 37 -20.50 12.28 21.47
CA CYS A 37 -19.76 11.39 20.57
C CYS A 37 -20.55 10.10 20.25
N ARG A 38 -21.21 9.47 21.23
CA ARG A 38 -22.00 8.25 21.01
C ARG A 38 -23.14 8.43 20.02
N ARG A 39 -23.65 9.66 19.84
CA ARG A 39 -24.68 9.91 18.82
C ARG A 39 -24.18 9.67 17.39
N LEU A 40 -22.85 9.74 17.15
CA LEU A 40 -22.24 9.35 15.88
C LEU A 40 -22.23 7.83 15.63
N GLN A 41 -22.50 7.00 16.64
CA GLN A 41 -22.53 5.55 16.46
C GLN A 41 -23.56 5.15 15.39
N GLY A 42 -23.14 4.30 14.44
CA GLY A 42 -23.98 3.89 13.31
C GLY A 42 -23.98 4.85 12.11
N ARG A 43 -23.21 5.95 12.17
CA ARG A 43 -22.94 6.81 11.02
C ARG A 43 -22.38 5.98 9.86
N ASN A 44 -22.90 6.19 8.66
CA ASN A 44 -22.51 5.47 7.45
C ASN A 44 -22.54 6.41 6.24
N PHE A 45 -22.31 5.90 5.03
CA PHE A 45 -22.22 6.75 3.84
C PHE A 45 -23.55 7.48 3.51
N VAL A 46 -24.68 6.87 3.86
CA VAL A 46 -26.03 7.40 3.61
C VAL A 46 -26.48 8.31 4.76
N ASP A 47 -26.37 7.85 6.00
CA ASP A 47 -26.64 8.64 7.21
C ASP A 47 -25.34 9.19 7.80
N GLN A 48 -24.98 10.41 7.39
CA GLN A 48 -23.73 11.06 7.78
C GLN A 48 -23.79 11.81 9.12
N LYS A 49 -24.97 11.94 9.76
CA LYS A 49 -25.10 12.60 11.08
C LYS A 49 -24.36 13.94 11.20
N LEU A 50 -24.59 14.82 10.21
CA LEU A 50 -23.80 16.05 10.01
C LEU A 50 -23.92 17.04 11.18
N GLU A 51 -25.08 17.12 11.83
CA GLU A 51 -25.29 18.01 12.98
C GLU A 51 -24.41 17.60 14.17
N GLU A 52 -24.44 16.32 14.54
CA GLU A 52 -23.61 15.76 15.61
C GLU A 52 -22.12 15.91 15.30
N LEU A 53 -21.73 15.65 14.06
CA LEU A 53 -20.35 15.78 13.63
C LEU A 53 -19.89 17.24 13.68
N GLY A 54 -20.73 18.17 13.21
CA GLY A 54 -20.44 19.60 13.25
C GLY A 54 -20.23 20.11 14.67
N TRP A 55 -21.05 19.63 15.61
CA TRP A 55 -20.91 19.96 17.03
C TRP A 55 -19.56 19.50 17.60
N ILE A 56 -19.16 18.26 17.34
CA ILE A 56 -17.88 17.71 17.84
C ILE A 56 -16.70 18.40 17.17
N THR A 57 -16.81 18.67 15.86
CA THR A 57 -15.79 19.39 15.10
C THR A 57 -15.57 20.80 15.64
N ALA A 58 -16.63 21.50 16.06
CA ALA A 58 -16.52 22.81 16.69
C ALA A 58 -15.74 22.77 18.02
N ILE A 59 -15.95 21.74 18.85
CA ILE A 59 -15.18 21.53 20.09
C ILE A 59 -13.69 21.31 19.77
N CYS A 60 -13.37 20.46 18.80
CA CYS A 60 -11.99 20.18 18.40
C CYS A 60 -11.31 21.42 17.78
N ALA A 61 -12.03 22.20 16.98
CA ALA A 61 -11.51 23.38 16.30
C ALA A 61 -11.03 24.48 17.26
N ALA A 62 -11.62 24.56 18.47
CA ALA A 62 -11.22 25.50 19.49
C ALA A 62 -9.84 25.20 20.11
N LYS A 63 -9.33 23.97 19.98
CA LYS A 63 -8.01 23.53 20.52
C LYS A 63 -7.83 23.81 22.03
N GLY A 64 -8.93 23.91 22.76
CA GLY A 64 -8.95 24.26 24.19
C GLY A 64 -8.98 23.04 25.11
N PRO A 65 -9.30 23.24 26.40
CA PRO A 65 -9.34 22.19 27.42
C PRO A 65 -10.27 21.02 27.05
N LEU A 66 -11.40 21.29 26.40
CA LEU A 66 -12.33 20.25 25.96
C LEU A 66 -11.76 19.35 24.85
N ALA A 67 -10.91 19.88 23.97
CA ALA A 67 -10.24 19.09 22.94
C ALA A 67 -9.16 18.18 23.55
N ARG A 68 -8.43 18.67 24.57
CA ARG A 68 -7.51 17.85 25.38
C ARG A 68 -8.24 16.77 26.15
N LEU A 69 -9.36 17.11 26.78
CA LEU A 69 -10.18 16.12 27.49
C LEU A 69 -10.71 15.05 26.54
N LEU A 70 -11.18 15.43 25.34
CA LEU A 70 -11.79 14.51 24.40
C LEU A 70 -10.90 13.30 24.08
N VAL A 71 -9.59 13.53 23.87
CA VAL A 71 -8.63 12.48 23.51
C VAL A 71 -8.27 11.54 24.67
N THR A 72 -8.51 11.95 25.92
CA THR A 72 -8.26 11.13 27.12
C THR A 72 -9.47 10.28 27.52
N LEU A 73 -10.65 10.60 26.99
CA LEU A 73 -11.87 9.83 27.28
C LEU A 73 -11.78 8.42 26.69
N PRO A 74 -12.38 7.40 27.36
CA PRO A 74 -12.41 6.02 26.85
C PRO A 74 -13.09 5.87 25.48
N ILE A 75 -13.91 6.83 25.07
CA ILE A 75 -14.56 6.84 23.76
C ILE A 75 -13.59 7.18 22.62
N PHE A 76 -12.47 7.82 22.92
CA PHE A 76 -11.44 8.10 21.92
C PHE A 76 -10.64 6.84 21.62
N ARG A 77 -10.20 6.12 22.67
CA ARG A 77 -9.54 4.82 22.58
C ARG A 77 -10.15 3.88 23.64
N PRO A 78 -11.06 2.97 23.25
CA PRO A 78 -11.64 2.00 24.16
C PRO A 78 -10.56 1.16 24.85
N LYS A 79 -10.65 1.01 26.18
CA LYS A 79 -9.72 0.16 26.94
C LYS A 79 -9.77 -1.27 26.43
N GLU A 80 -8.61 -1.91 26.30
CA GLU A 80 -8.50 -3.35 26.05
C GLU A 80 -9.31 -4.09 27.12
N GLN A 81 -10.35 -4.81 26.69
CA GLN A 81 -11.05 -5.73 27.58
C GLN A 81 -10.31 -7.05 27.53
N SER A 82 -10.13 -7.71 28.67
CA SER A 82 -9.68 -9.10 28.72
C SER A 82 -10.58 -9.93 27.81
N ALA A 83 -9.99 -10.50 26.75
CA ALA A 83 -10.73 -11.16 25.68
C ALA A 83 -11.77 -12.16 26.24
N THR A 84 -13.04 -11.95 25.92
CA THR A 84 -14.00 -13.06 25.90
C THR A 84 -13.53 -14.03 24.81
N PRO A 85 -13.38 -15.34 25.12
CA PRO A 85 -12.83 -16.30 24.16
C PRO A 85 -13.70 -16.31 22.90
N ALA A 86 -13.07 -16.05 21.74
CA ALA A 86 -13.69 -16.27 20.44
C ALA A 86 -14.19 -17.71 20.39
N MET A 87 -15.44 -17.91 19.93
CA MET A 87 -16.05 -19.23 19.75
C MET A 87 -15.10 -20.15 18.96
N PRO A 88 -14.48 -21.18 19.59
CA PRO A 88 -13.39 -21.94 18.97
C PRO A 88 -13.84 -22.83 17.79
N ASN A 89 -15.15 -23.04 17.59
CA ASN A 89 -15.66 -24.14 16.77
C ASN A 89 -16.18 -23.77 15.37
N PHE A 90 -16.31 -22.49 15.00
CA PHE A 90 -16.84 -22.15 13.66
C PHE A 90 -15.79 -22.31 12.55
N MET A 91 -14.53 -21.97 12.82
CA MET A 91 -13.44 -22.10 11.83
C MET A 91 -13.10 -23.55 11.47
N ALA A 92 -13.21 -24.48 12.42
CA ALA A 92 -12.97 -25.90 12.18
C ALA A 92 -14.03 -26.53 11.24
N MET A 93 -15.24 -25.96 11.16
CA MET A 93 -16.29 -26.41 10.24
C MET A 93 -16.20 -25.81 8.83
N MET A 94 -15.48 -24.71 8.62
CA MET A 94 -15.41 -23.98 7.33
C MET A 94 -14.23 -24.39 6.44
N GLY A 95 -13.70 -25.61 6.59
CA GLY A 95 -12.88 -26.27 5.57
C GLY A 95 -11.46 -25.73 5.34
N GLY A 96 -10.91 -24.92 6.25
CA GLY A 96 -9.51 -24.48 6.18
C GLY A 96 -8.55 -25.59 6.60
N GLY A 97 -8.04 -26.36 5.65
CA GLY A 97 -7.00 -27.36 5.87
C GLY A 97 -5.69 -26.76 6.40
N ALA A 98 -5.29 -27.25 7.58
CA ALA A 98 -3.95 -27.36 8.20
C ALA A 98 -2.84 -26.32 7.86
N SER A 99 -2.34 -25.64 8.90
CA SER A 99 -0.92 -25.76 9.28
C SER A 99 -0.66 -25.32 10.74
N GLY A 100 0.14 -26.12 11.44
CA GLY A 100 1.01 -25.81 12.60
C GLY A 100 0.61 -24.76 13.63
N SER A 101 0.40 -25.23 14.88
CA SER A 101 0.72 -24.53 16.13
C SER A 101 0.47 -23.01 16.17
N ARG A 102 -0.78 -22.59 16.36
CA ARG A 102 -1.07 -21.26 16.89
C ARG A 102 -1.99 -21.42 18.09
N GLY A 103 -1.48 -21.05 19.27
CA GLY A 103 -2.31 -20.86 20.45
C GLY A 103 -3.43 -19.86 20.19
N PRO A 104 -4.41 -19.70 21.10
CA PRO A 104 -5.53 -18.80 20.91
C PRO A 104 -5.02 -17.38 20.65
N GLN A 105 -5.09 -16.95 19.39
CA GLN A 105 -4.78 -15.57 19.01
C GLN A 105 -5.91 -14.70 19.54
N GLN A 106 -5.57 -13.72 20.37
CA GLN A 106 -6.53 -12.70 20.80
C GLN A 106 -7.03 -11.94 19.56
N PRO A 107 -8.34 -11.63 19.48
CA PRO A 107 -8.87 -10.80 18.40
C PRO A 107 -8.14 -9.46 18.38
N GLY A 108 -7.83 -8.97 17.18
CA GLY A 108 -7.30 -7.63 16.98
C GLY A 108 -8.25 -6.55 17.51
N MET A 109 -7.72 -5.35 17.73
CA MET A 109 -8.51 -4.20 18.21
C MET A 109 -9.08 -3.35 17.05
N GLY A 110 -8.77 -3.66 15.79
CA GLY A 110 -9.12 -2.86 14.62
C GLY A 110 -10.63 -2.69 14.42
N TYR A 111 -11.39 -3.80 14.42
CA TYR A 111 -12.85 -3.77 14.27
C TYR A 111 -13.54 -3.05 15.44
N ARG A 112 -12.98 -3.21 16.65
CA ARG A 112 -13.49 -2.55 17.85
C ARG A 112 -13.25 -1.05 17.79
N LEU A 113 -12.06 -0.61 17.38
CA LEU A 113 -11.78 0.81 17.17
C LEU A 113 -12.70 1.39 16.09
N GLN A 114 -12.98 0.66 15.02
CA GLN A 114 -13.95 1.08 14.00
C GLN A 114 -15.36 1.31 14.58
N THR A 115 -15.83 0.43 15.48
CA THR A 115 -17.25 0.41 15.91
C THR A 115 -17.51 1.05 17.28
N GLU A 116 -16.50 1.27 18.11
CA GLU A 116 -16.63 1.77 19.49
C GLU A 116 -15.84 3.05 19.78
N SER A 117 -15.11 3.59 18.81
CA SER A 117 -14.31 4.80 19.01
C SER A 117 -14.77 6.00 18.19
N LEU A 118 -14.48 7.21 18.68
CA LEU A 118 -14.82 8.46 18.01
C LEU A 118 -14.24 8.53 16.60
N LEU A 119 -12.93 8.32 16.45
CA LEU A 119 -12.28 8.34 15.14
C LEU A 119 -12.79 7.18 14.25
N GLY A 120 -13.19 6.06 14.86
CA GLY A 120 -13.93 4.99 14.21
C GLY A 120 -15.18 5.49 13.52
N TRP A 121 -16.11 6.09 14.26
CA TRP A 121 -17.38 6.60 13.71
C TRP A 121 -17.21 7.76 12.73
N VAL A 122 -16.12 8.53 12.88
CA VAL A 122 -15.79 9.65 12.00
C VAL A 122 -15.23 9.15 10.65
N LEU A 123 -14.45 8.07 10.64
CA LEU A 123 -13.80 7.55 9.43
C LEU A 123 -14.50 6.31 8.83
N CYS A 124 -15.44 5.68 9.53
CA CYS A 124 -16.15 4.48 9.06
C CYS A 124 -17.02 4.68 7.82
N PRO A 125 -17.68 5.84 7.56
CA PRO A 125 -18.56 5.97 6.39
C PRO A 125 -17.84 5.67 5.07
N THR A 126 -18.30 4.65 4.36
CA THR A 126 -17.61 4.16 3.17
C THR A 126 -18.56 3.47 2.21
N ILE A 127 -18.21 3.50 0.93
CA ILE A 127 -18.95 2.81 -0.13
C ILE A 127 -18.49 1.36 -0.33
N LEU A 128 -17.37 0.93 0.24
CA LEU A 128 -16.75 -0.39 -0.02
C LEU A 128 -17.31 -1.53 0.84
N ASP A 129 -17.88 -1.24 2.02
CA ASP A 129 -18.27 -2.27 2.98
C ASP A 129 -19.66 -2.86 2.67
N THR A 130 -19.89 -3.32 1.44
CA THR A 130 -21.16 -3.87 0.95
C THR A 130 -21.75 -4.93 1.90
N GLY A 131 -20.90 -5.82 2.44
CA GLY A 131 -21.31 -6.90 3.34
C GLY A 131 -21.82 -6.48 4.72
N LEU A 132 -21.62 -5.21 5.14
CA LEU A 132 -22.07 -4.71 6.44
C LEU A 132 -23.47 -4.08 6.42
N TYR A 133 -23.99 -3.74 5.24
CA TYR A 133 -25.28 -3.06 5.13
C TYR A 133 -26.44 -4.06 5.26
N LYS A 134 -27.34 -3.81 6.23
CA LYS A 134 -28.56 -4.62 6.43
C LYS A 134 -29.63 -4.36 5.37
N GLU A 135 -29.63 -3.17 4.77
CA GLU A 135 -30.59 -2.77 3.74
C GLU A 135 -29.99 -2.93 2.34
N LYS A 136 -29.64 -1.81 1.68
CA LYS A 136 -28.99 -1.80 0.37
C LYS A 136 -27.62 -1.13 0.48
N SER A 137 -26.61 -1.80 -0.02
CA SER A 137 -25.26 -1.25 -0.20
C SER A 137 -25.20 -0.24 -1.35
N SER A 138 -24.14 0.57 -1.39
CA SER A 138 -23.85 1.46 -2.52
C SER A 138 -23.83 0.71 -3.85
N ARG A 139 -23.28 -0.52 -3.90
CA ARG A 139 -23.32 -1.36 -5.10
C ARG A 139 -24.75 -1.69 -5.52
N GLN A 140 -25.58 -2.14 -4.59
CA GLN A 140 -26.97 -2.52 -4.88
C GLN A 140 -27.83 -1.32 -5.28
N ILE A 141 -27.56 -0.13 -4.73
CA ILE A 141 -28.28 1.11 -5.09
C ILE A 141 -27.84 1.58 -6.48
N HIS A 142 -26.54 1.65 -6.72
CA HIS A 142 -25.99 2.41 -7.84
C HIS A 142 -25.50 1.56 -9.01
N PHE A 143 -25.20 0.29 -8.80
CA PHE A 143 -24.61 -0.62 -9.80
C PHE A 143 -25.40 -1.93 -9.99
N GLN A 144 -26.67 -1.99 -9.55
CA GLN A 144 -27.56 -3.08 -9.95
C GLN A 144 -27.94 -2.95 -11.44
N GLY A 145 -27.95 -4.08 -12.17
CA GLY A 145 -28.37 -4.14 -13.58
C GLY A 145 -27.41 -3.40 -14.52
N LEU A 146 -26.10 -3.49 -14.27
CA LEU A 146 -25.05 -2.79 -15.02
C LEU A 146 -25.11 -3.05 -16.53
N SER A 147 -25.50 -4.24 -16.98
CA SER A 147 -25.67 -4.58 -18.40
C SER A 147 -26.67 -3.69 -19.13
N ARG A 148 -27.58 -3.01 -18.40
CA ARG A 148 -28.59 -2.12 -18.95
C ARG A 148 -28.19 -0.63 -18.86
N LYS A 149 -27.07 -0.32 -18.22
CA LYS A 149 -26.60 1.06 -18.03
C LYS A 149 -25.64 1.46 -19.13
N THR A 150 -25.78 2.69 -19.61
CA THR A 150 -24.82 3.27 -20.55
C THR A 150 -23.55 3.71 -19.81
N ARG A 151 -22.41 3.76 -20.51
CA ARG A 151 -21.14 4.24 -19.94
C ARG A 151 -21.26 5.64 -19.31
N PRO A 152 -21.93 6.64 -19.93
CA PRO A 152 -22.12 7.95 -19.29
C PRO A 152 -22.92 7.89 -17.98
N ALA A 153 -23.94 7.02 -17.89
CA ALA A 153 -24.72 6.85 -16.67
C ALA A 153 -23.87 6.26 -15.53
N VAL A 154 -23.00 5.28 -15.84
CA VAL A 154 -22.04 4.72 -14.87
C VAL A 154 -21.05 5.80 -14.41
N GLN A 155 -20.50 6.58 -15.34
CA GLN A 155 -19.55 7.66 -15.02
C GLN A 155 -20.19 8.76 -14.15
N GLN A 156 -21.45 9.12 -14.39
CA GLN A 156 -22.18 10.09 -13.56
C GLN A 156 -22.33 9.58 -12.12
N VAL A 157 -22.66 8.31 -11.95
CA VAL A 157 -22.73 7.66 -10.64
C VAL A 157 -21.37 7.65 -9.95
N GLN A 158 -20.30 7.26 -10.65
CA GLN A 158 -18.95 7.26 -10.09
C GLN A 158 -18.54 8.66 -9.63
N SER A 159 -18.85 9.70 -10.42
CA SER A 159 -18.59 11.10 -10.05
C SER A 159 -19.34 11.54 -8.78
N LEU A 160 -20.62 11.16 -8.65
CA LEU A 160 -21.40 11.43 -7.44
C LEU A 160 -20.80 10.77 -6.20
N LEU A 161 -20.48 9.47 -6.30
CA LEU A 161 -19.89 8.72 -5.19
C LEU A 161 -18.50 9.25 -4.81
N LYS A 162 -17.71 9.66 -5.80
CA LYS A 162 -16.38 10.27 -5.63
C LYS A 162 -16.46 11.57 -4.84
N HIS A 163 -17.42 12.42 -5.17
CA HIS A 163 -17.67 13.65 -4.41
C HIS A 163 -18.06 13.34 -2.96
N GLY A 164 -18.98 12.39 -2.75
CA GLY A 164 -19.40 11.96 -1.42
C GLY A 164 -18.26 11.41 -0.56
N MET A 165 -17.39 10.56 -1.12
CA MET A 165 -16.24 10.01 -0.40
C MET A 165 -15.21 11.08 -0.04
N THR A 166 -14.98 12.04 -0.94
CA THR A 166 -14.08 13.17 -0.66
C THR A 166 -14.62 14.03 0.50
N GLU A 167 -15.93 14.24 0.56
CA GLU A 167 -16.57 15.00 1.63
C GLU A 167 -16.50 14.28 2.99
N VAL A 168 -16.72 12.95 3.01
CA VAL A 168 -16.57 12.13 4.24
C VAL A 168 -15.16 12.25 4.82
N LEU A 169 -14.13 12.24 3.96
CA LEU A 169 -12.76 12.35 4.44
C LEU A 169 -12.43 13.76 4.89
N ARG A 170 -12.84 14.79 4.14
CA ARG A 170 -12.71 16.19 4.56
C ARG A 170 -13.29 16.42 5.95
N GLN A 171 -14.45 15.82 6.22
CA GLN A 171 -15.11 15.82 7.52
C GLN A 171 -14.24 15.19 8.62
N GLY A 172 -13.59 14.06 8.34
CA GLY A 172 -12.59 13.47 9.24
C GLY A 172 -11.39 14.36 9.50
N SER A 173 -10.85 15.01 8.45
CA SER A 173 -9.71 15.93 8.56
C SER A 173 -10.03 17.15 9.41
N CYS A 174 -11.28 17.64 9.37
CA CYS A 174 -11.75 18.75 10.20
C CYS A 174 -11.68 18.42 11.70
N LEU A 175 -11.67 17.14 12.08
CA LEU A 175 -11.52 16.70 13.45
C LEU A 175 -10.07 16.35 13.78
N VAL A 176 -9.39 15.59 12.91
CA VAL A 176 -8.02 15.12 13.15
C VAL A 176 -7.00 16.27 13.16
N ALA A 177 -7.08 17.19 12.20
CA ALA A 177 -6.08 18.24 12.06
C ALA A 177 -6.06 19.23 13.24
N PRO A 178 -7.21 19.66 13.82
CA PRO A 178 -7.20 20.43 15.05
C PRO A 178 -6.62 19.67 16.24
N LEU A 179 -6.98 18.39 16.44
CA LEU A 179 -6.48 17.59 17.57
C LEU A 179 -4.95 17.44 17.55
N LEU A 180 -4.36 17.23 16.37
CA LEU A 180 -2.89 17.17 16.21
C LEU A 180 -2.18 18.50 16.53
N ARG A 181 -2.92 19.62 16.48
CA ARG A 181 -2.45 20.99 16.73
C ARG A 181 -2.79 21.50 18.14
N THR A 182 -3.48 20.72 18.97
CA THR A 182 -3.84 21.11 20.33
C THR A 182 -2.59 21.16 21.21
N ASP A 183 -1.95 20.02 21.43
CA ASP A 183 -0.70 19.88 22.19
C ASP A 183 0.00 18.54 21.85
N GLU A 184 1.11 18.25 22.51
CA GLU A 184 1.88 17.03 22.29
C GLU A 184 1.14 15.77 22.77
N ALA A 185 0.44 15.85 23.90
CA ALA A 185 -0.31 14.72 24.47
C ALA A 185 -1.47 14.30 23.55
N ALA A 186 -2.28 15.24 23.07
CA ALA A 186 -3.36 14.98 22.14
C ALA A 186 -2.86 14.48 20.79
N ARG A 187 -1.75 15.05 20.30
CA ARG A 187 -1.07 14.54 19.11
C ARG A 187 -0.67 13.09 19.29
N HIS A 188 -0.07 12.74 20.43
CA HIS A 188 0.32 11.37 20.75
C HIS A 188 -0.90 10.44 20.80
N CYS A 189 -2.00 10.82 21.47
CA CYS A 189 -3.22 10.02 21.51
C CYS A 189 -3.79 9.73 20.10
N VAL A 190 -3.78 10.71 19.20
CA VAL A 190 -4.24 10.54 17.80
C VAL A 190 -3.34 9.54 17.06
N ILE A 191 -2.01 9.69 17.14
CA ILE A 191 -1.07 8.75 16.52
C ILE A 191 -1.25 7.34 17.09
N ALA A 192 -1.39 7.24 18.42
CA ALA A 192 -1.58 5.98 19.13
C ALA A 192 -2.87 5.27 18.70
N TRP A 193 -3.93 6.02 18.41
CA TRP A 193 -5.17 5.47 17.87
C TRP A 193 -4.97 4.88 16.47
N TYR A 194 -4.33 5.61 15.55
CA TYR A 194 -4.02 5.09 14.22
C TYR A 194 -3.12 3.86 14.31
N GLY A 195 -2.06 3.93 15.12
CA GLY A 195 -1.14 2.84 15.39
C GLY A 195 -1.87 1.59 15.91
N ALA A 196 -2.77 1.75 16.86
CA ALA A 196 -3.57 0.65 17.42
C ALA A 196 -4.53 0.02 16.39
N LEU A 197 -5.16 0.82 15.53
CA LEU A 197 -6.03 0.31 14.47
C LEU A 197 -5.24 -0.50 13.44
N VAL A 198 -4.08 0.03 13.03
CA VAL A 198 -3.17 -0.67 12.12
C VAL A 198 -2.68 -1.96 12.76
N THR A 199 -2.25 -1.95 14.03
CA THR A 199 -1.85 -3.17 14.78
C THR A 199 -2.98 -4.19 14.82
N GLY A 200 -4.19 -3.75 15.14
CA GLY A 200 -5.36 -4.62 15.18
C GLY A 200 -5.73 -5.23 13.83
N THR A 201 -5.15 -4.76 12.73
CA THR A 201 -5.46 -5.21 11.36
C THR A 201 -4.34 -6.08 10.75
N GLU A 202 -3.20 -6.25 11.43
CA GLU A 202 -2.05 -7.02 10.90
C GLU A 202 -2.35 -8.49 10.61
N CYS A 203 -3.33 -9.11 11.28
CA CYS A 203 -3.73 -10.48 10.96
C CYS A 203 -4.27 -10.63 9.52
N ARG A 204 -4.79 -9.53 8.95
CA ARG A 204 -5.31 -9.49 7.58
C ARG A 204 -4.22 -9.70 6.53
N THR A 205 -3.01 -9.16 6.73
CA THR A 205 -1.90 -9.35 5.79
C THR A 205 -1.37 -10.78 5.80
N LYS A 206 -1.42 -11.45 6.96
CA LYS A 206 -0.76 -12.75 7.17
C LYS A 206 -1.64 -13.96 6.92
N SER A 207 -2.96 -13.87 7.11
CA SER A 207 -3.81 -15.08 7.11
C SER A 207 -5.29 -14.87 6.80
N ALA A 208 -5.79 -13.64 6.55
CA ALA A 208 -7.25 -13.38 6.56
C ALA A 208 -7.84 -12.63 5.35
N CYS A 209 -7.11 -12.43 4.26
CA CYS A 209 -7.74 -11.98 3.02
C CYS A 209 -8.50 -13.16 2.37
N THR A 210 -9.80 -13.29 2.68
CA THR A 210 -10.65 -14.38 2.16
C THR A 210 -10.88 -14.35 0.66
N LEU A 211 -10.68 -13.19 0.04
CA LEU A 211 -10.88 -13.00 -1.40
C LEU A 211 -9.64 -13.46 -2.17
N ASP A 212 -8.44 -13.11 -1.69
CA ASP A 212 -7.18 -13.48 -2.36
C ASP A 212 -6.63 -14.85 -1.86
N GLN A 213 -6.79 -15.21 -0.59
CA GLN A 213 -6.22 -16.42 0.04
C GLN A 213 -4.73 -16.71 -0.30
N GLY A 214 -4.00 -15.72 -0.81
CA GLY A 214 -2.63 -15.87 -1.33
C GLY A 214 -2.53 -16.62 -2.67
N GLN A 215 -3.65 -16.90 -3.35
CA GLN A 215 -3.68 -17.57 -4.65
C GLN A 215 -3.94 -16.62 -5.84
N GLY A 216 -4.08 -15.33 -5.56
CA GLY A 216 -4.34 -14.31 -6.56
C GLY A 216 -5.74 -14.41 -7.17
N PRO A 217 -5.97 -13.67 -8.26
CA PRO A 217 -7.25 -13.66 -8.95
C PRO A 217 -7.73 -15.03 -9.44
N ASN A 218 -6.81 -15.95 -9.76
CA ASN A 218 -7.17 -17.29 -10.24
C ASN A 218 -7.82 -18.14 -9.14
N GLY A 219 -7.24 -18.17 -7.94
CA GLY A 219 -7.88 -18.86 -6.80
C GLY A 219 -9.23 -18.25 -6.41
N PHE A 220 -9.37 -16.92 -6.56
CA PHE A 220 -10.65 -16.24 -6.40
C PHE A 220 -11.69 -16.69 -7.43
N ILE A 221 -11.30 -16.81 -8.71
CA ILE A 221 -12.19 -17.31 -9.78
C ILE A 221 -12.58 -18.77 -9.54
N ASP A 222 -11.63 -19.62 -9.18
CA ASP A 222 -11.86 -21.05 -8.94
C ASP A 222 -12.87 -21.25 -7.80
N THR A 223 -12.74 -20.46 -6.74
CA THR A 223 -13.71 -20.45 -5.62
C THR A 223 -15.07 -19.93 -6.05
N LEU A 224 -15.15 -18.94 -6.97
CA LEU A 224 -16.44 -18.50 -7.53
C LEU A 224 -17.10 -19.53 -8.45
N ASN A 225 -16.34 -20.47 -9.00
CA ASN A 225 -16.87 -21.61 -9.76
C ASN A 225 -17.26 -22.82 -8.87
N SER A 226 -17.06 -22.73 -7.56
CA SER A 226 -17.43 -23.78 -6.61
C SER A 226 -18.93 -24.09 -6.66
N PRO A 227 -19.33 -25.37 -6.51
CA PRO A 227 -20.75 -25.73 -6.38
C PRO A 227 -21.36 -25.24 -5.05
N MET A 228 -20.54 -24.82 -4.08
CA MET A 228 -21.02 -24.33 -2.78
C MET A 228 -21.52 -22.89 -2.89
N PRO A 229 -22.80 -22.59 -2.57
CA PRO A 229 -23.37 -21.25 -2.68
C PRO A 229 -22.61 -20.18 -1.88
N GLN A 230 -22.08 -20.55 -0.71
CA GLN A 230 -21.31 -19.64 0.15
C GLN A 230 -20.00 -19.17 -0.50
N GLN A 231 -19.48 -19.93 -1.47
CA GLN A 231 -18.23 -19.65 -2.17
C GLN A 231 -18.48 -19.05 -3.56
N SER A 232 -19.56 -19.44 -4.24
CA SER A 232 -19.86 -18.99 -5.60
C SER A 232 -20.59 -17.66 -5.72
N ASN A 233 -21.16 -17.17 -4.61
CA ASN A 233 -21.84 -15.87 -4.56
C ASN A 233 -20.94 -14.80 -3.93
N ILE A 234 -20.65 -13.73 -4.69
CA ILE A 234 -19.82 -12.60 -4.25
C ILE A 234 -20.40 -11.92 -2.99
N ASP A 235 -21.72 -11.74 -2.92
CA ASP A 235 -22.36 -11.09 -1.75
C ASP A 235 -22.19 -11.91 -0.48
N MET A 236 -22.31 -13.23 -0.58
CA MET A 236 -22.06 -14.12 0.57
C MET A 236 -20.59 -14.05 0.99
N ARG A 237 -19.65 -13.95 0.05
CA ARG A 237 -18.23 -13.80 0.39
C ARG A 237 -17.91 -12.49 1.10
N LEU A 238 -18.50 -11.37 0.64
CA LEU A 238 -18.34 -10.08 1.30
C LEU A 238 -18.94 -10.08 2.71
N GLN A 239 -20.08 -10.75 2.91
CA GLN A 239 -20.64 -10.97 4.25
C GLN A 239 -19.73 -11.83 5.14
N MET A 240 -19.14 -12.91 4.59
CA MET A 240 -18.18 -13.72 5.34
C MET A 240 -16.94 -12.92 5.73
N GLN A 241 -16.42 -12.07 4.84
CA GLN A 241 -15.29 -11.19 5.13
C GLN A 241 -15.62 -10.21 6.26
N ALA A 242 -16.81 -9.61 6.23
CA ALA A 242 -17.30 -8.74 7.30
C ALA A 242 -17.42 -9.47 8.65
N MET A 243 -17.95 -10.71 8.64
CA MET A 243 -18.01 -11.54 9.84
C MET A 243 -16.62 -11.90 10.36
N GLN A 244 -15.66 -12.19 9.48
CA GLN A 244 -14.28 -12.45 9.89
C GLN A 244 -13.60 -11.22 10.47
N ALA A 245 -13.86 -10.03 9.91
CA ALA A 245 -13.37 -8.77 10.48
C ALA A 245 -13.84 -8.62 11.93
N GLN A 246 -15.11 -8.92 12.19
CA GLN A 246 -15.67 -8.91 13.54
C GLN A 246 -15.07 -9.99 14.45
N MET A 247 -14.90 -11.22 13.96
CA MET A 247 -14.41 -12.36 14.76
C MET A 247 -12.92 -12.27 15.07
N GLN A 248 -12.11 -11.88 14.09
CA GLN A 248 -10.65 -11.77 14.20
C GLN A 248 -10.21 -10.38 14.65
N GLY A 249 -11.12 -9.40 14.65
CA GLY A 249 -10.89 -8.07 15.19
C GLY A 249 -10.12 -7.11 14.27
N PHE A 250 -10.06 -7.37 12.97
CA PHE A 250 -9.39 -6.46 12.02
C PHE A 250 -10.36 -5.42 11.42
N ALA A 251 -9.84 -4.26 11.00
CA ALA A 251 -10.66 -3.23 10.37
C ALA A 251 -11.16 -3.66 8.98
N THR A 252 -12.38 -3.28 8.62
CA THR A 252 -12.98 -3.62 7.31
C THR A 252 -12.22 -2.97 6.15
N PRO A 253 -12.36 -3.46 4.90
CA PRO A 253 -11.74 -2.86 3.72
C PRO A 253 -12.00 -1.35 3.62
N GLY A 254 -13.26 -0.93 3.75
CA GLY A 254 -13.63 0.48 3.67
C GLY A 254 -13.03 1.34 4.78
N MET A 255 -13.01 0.83 6.02
CA MET A 255 -12.34 1.51 7.14
C MET A 255 -10.82 1.61 6.91
N GLY A 256 -10.19 0.53 6.45
CA GLY A 256 -8.76 0.50 6.15
C GLY A 256 -8.36 1.55 5.12
N VAL A 257 -9.12 1.66 4.03
CA VAL A 257 -8.89 2.68 2.98
C VAL A 257 -9.10 4.10 3.50
N ASN A 258 -10.18 4.35 4.26
CA ASN A 258 -10.44 5.68 4.80
C ASN A 258 -9.38 6.12 5.81
N VAL A 259 -8.94 5.21 6.69
CA VAL A 259 -7.84 5.47 7.61
C VAL A 259 -6.54 5.71 6.87
N PHE A 260 -6.23 4.89 5.87
CA PHE A 260 -5.04 5.07 5.05
C PHE A 260 -5.06 6.44 4.36
N TRP A 261 -6.17 6.84 3.72
CA TRP A 261 -6.31 8.15 3.10
C TRP A 261 -6.17 9.28 4.14
N SER A 262 -6.79 9.14 5.31
CA SER A 262 -6.61 10.10 6.40
C SER A 262 -5.13 10.24 6.83
N ILE A 263 -4.36 9.15 6.87
CA ILE A 263 -2.91 9.17 7.13
C ILE A 263 -2.13 9.81 5.99
N LEU A 264 -2.51 9.58 4.73
CA LEU A 264 -1.91 10.25 3.57
C LEU A 264 -2.02 11.78 3.67
N GLU A 265 -3.14 12.30 4.17
CA GLU A 265 -3.27 13.75 4.41
C GLU A 265 -2.33 14.28 5.50
N LEU A 266 -1.92 13.44 6.46
CA LEU A 266 -0.91 13.78 7.46
C LEU A 266 0.50 13.77 6.87
N VAL A 267 0.73 12.98 5.82
CA VAL A 267 1.98 12.94 5.06
C VAL A 267 2.11 14.13 4.12
N ARG A 268 1.02 14.63 3.55
CA ARG A 268 0.98 15.75 2.58
C ARG A 268 1.88 16.95 2.95
N PRO A 269 1.99 17.40 4.22
CA PRO A 269 2.87 18.52 4.59
C PRO A 269 4.37 18.21 4.56
N ILE A 270 4.78 16.94 4.54
CA ILE A 270 6.18 16.52 4.49
C ILE A 270 6.68 16.73 3.06
N LYS A 271 7.54 17.73 2.86
CA LYS A 271 8.05 18.06 1.53
C LYS A 271 9.06 17.00 1.09
N LEU A 272 9.10 16.70 -0.21
CA LEU A 272 10.10 15.79 -0.77
C LEU A 272 11.54 16.17 -0.41
N ALA A 273 11.86 17.48 -0.41
CA ALA A 273 13.16 17.99 0.01
C ALA A 273 13.53 17.63 1.45
N GLN A 274 12.57 17.26 2.30
CA GLN A 274 12.77 16.83 3.69
C GLN A 274 12.91 15.31 3.83
N ALA A 275 12.84 14.53 2.75
CA ALA A 275 12.93 13.06 2.81
C ALA A 275 14.22 12.58 3.50
N HIS A 276 15.34 13.26 3.26
CA HIS A 276 16.64 12.97 3.90
C HIS A 276 16.67 13.23 5.42
N THR A 277 15.66 13.92 5.97
CA THR A 277 15.54 14.19 7.41
C THR A 277 14.72 13.14 8.16
N LEU A 278 14.08 12.23 7.42
CA LEU A 278 13.35 11.10 7.98
C LEU A 278 14.37 10.06 8.46
N ASP A 279 14.14 9.52 9.65
CA ASP A 279 15.12 8.63 10.28
C ASP A 279 14.93 7.15 9.84
N PRO A 280 15.89 6.54 9.12
CA PRO A 280 15.84 5.12 8.77
C PRO A 280 16.05 4.18 9.97
N PHE A 281 16.72 4.64 11.01
CA PHE A 281 16.97 3.86 12.23
C PHE A 281 15.83 3.97 13.25
N TYR A 282 14.78 4.74 12.97
CA TYR A 282 13.58 4.81 13.81
C TYR A 282 13.03 3.41 14.14
N ILE A 283 13.14 2.48 13.20
CA ILE A 283 12.67 1.10 13.35
C ILE A 283 13.44 0.27 14.39
N LEU A 284 14.64 0.73 14.77
CA LEU A 284 15.46 0.10 15.80
C LEU A 284 15.22 0.70 17.20
N GLN A 285 14.48 1.80 17.29
CA GLN A 285 14.24 2.48 18.56
C GLN A 285 13.26 1.68 19.41
N GLU A 286 13.54 1.64 20.71
CA GLU A 286 12.70 0.98 21.70
C GLU A 286 11.87 2.01 22.47
N GLY A 287 10.66 1.61 22.88
CA GLY A 287 9.78 2.44 23.71
C GLY A 287 8.31 2.30 23.34
N PRO A 288 7.40 2.66 24.26
CA PRO A 288 5.97 2.48 24.07
C PRO A 288 5.44 3.27 22.87
N GLN A 289 5.88 4.54 22.71
CA GLN A 289 5.44 5.38 21.59
C GLN A 289 5.93 4.85 20.23
N HIS A 290 7.17 4.34 20.17
CA HIS A 290 7.74 3.71 18.98
C HIS A 290 6.94 2.46 18.60
N ALA A 291 6.61 1.62 19.58
CA ALA A 291 5.85 0.40 19.39
C ALA A 291 4.43 0.66 18.88
N GLU A 292 3.80 1.77 19.27
CA GLU A 292 2.47 2.14 18.75
C GLU A 292 2.52 2.48 17.26
N VAL A 293 3.55 3.20 16.81
CA VAL A 293 3.74 3.56 15.39
C VAL A 293 4.15 2.34 14.56
N LEU A 294 5.16 1.60 15.02
CA LEU A 294 5.78 0.53 14.24
C LEU A 294 5.04 -0.81 14.34
N GLY A 295 4.46 -1.14 15.50
CA GLY A 295 3.81 -2.42 15.75
C GLY A 295 4.57 -3.63 15.18
N GLY A 296 3.93 -4.40 14.30
CA GLY A 296 4.50 -5.58 13.66
C GLY A 296 5.66 -5.32 12.71
N PHE A 297 5.89 -4.09 12.21
CA PHE A 297 7.03 -3.77 11.35
C PHE A 297 8.37 -4.08 12.02
N VAL A 298 8.45 -4.03 13.34
CA VAL A 298 9.68 -4.37 14.09
C VAL A 298 10.08 -5.85 13.87
N LYS A 299 9.13 -6.71 13.52
CA LYS A 299 9.31 -8.16 13.31
C LYS A 299 9.43 -8.55 11.84
N GLU A 300 9.21 -7.62 10.92
CA GLU A 300 9.32 -7.89 9.49
C GLU A 300 10.77 -8.13 9.09
N ALA A 301 10.97 -8.99 8.08
CA ALA A 301 12.29 -9.27 7.54
C ALA A 301 12.96 -7.96 7.06
N ARG A 302 14.28 -7.90 7.17
CA ARG A 302 15.10 -6.75 6.77
C ARG A 302 15.82 -7.01 5.46
N PHE A 303 16.31 -5.95 4.81
CA PHE A 303 17.20 -6.12 3.67
C PHE A 303 18.55 -6.70 4.09
N GLY A 304 19.10 -6.22 5.21
CA GLY A 304 20.31 -6.76 5.81
C GLY A 304 20.06 -8.13 6.44
N ASP A 305 21.07 -8.98 6.47
CA ASP A 305 21.08 -10.14 7.35
C ASP A 305 21.31 -9.73 8.82
N ASN A 306 21.31 -10.71 9.73
CA ASN A 306 21.45 -10.42 11.15
C ASN A 306 22.77 -9.73 11.48
N GLU A 307 23.87 -10.09 10.80
CA GLU A 307 25.18 -9.48 11.06
C GLU A 307 25.21 -8.02 10.61
N GLU A 308 24.70 -7.75 9.40
CA GLU A 308 24.56 -6.41 8.82
C GLU A 308 23.64 -5.51 9.66
N VAL A 309 22.55 -6.05 10.20
CA VAL A 309 21.63 -5.30 11.08
C VAL A 309 22.26 -4.98 12.44
N GLU A 310 23.01 -5.92 13.02
CA GLU A 310 23.74 -5.66 14.27
C GLU A 310 24.85 -4.61 14.10
N GLU A 311 25.52 -4.59 12.94
CA GLU A 311 26.47 -3.52 12.60
C GLU A 311 25.77 -2.17 12.43
N ALA A 312 24.62 -2.16 11.78
CA ALA A 312 23.82 -0.95 11.60
C ALA A 312 23.31 -0.36 12.93
N LYS A 313 22.98 -1.22 13.92
CA LYS A 313 22.65 -0.77 15.29
C LYS A 313 23.79 0.00 15.96
N LYS A 314 25.05 -0.43 15.75
CA LYS A 314 26.22 0.30 16.27
C LYS A 314 26.35 1.68 15.64
N THR A 315 26.01 1.80 14.36
CA THR A 315 26.01 3.06 13.62
C THR A 315 24.88 3.99 14.06
N ALA A 316 23.75 3.45 14.50
CA ALA A 316 22.60 4.24 14.93
C ALA A 316 22.90 5.10 16.18
N GLY A 317 23.71 4.59 17.12
CA GLY A 317 24.10 5.27 18.37
C GLY A 317 22.92 5.55 19.31
N SER A 318 23.17 6.36 20.36
CA SER A 318 22.08 6.94 21.17
C SER A 318 21.43 8.08 20.38
N ARG A 319 20.13 7.97 20.10
CA ARG A 319 19.40 8.96 19.30
C ARG A 319 18.48 9.83 20.14
N GLU A 320 18.29 11.04 19.63
CA GLU A 320 17.27 11.97 20.12
C GLU A 320 15.86 11.43 19.89
N ALA A 321 14.89 12.04 20.57
CA ALA A 321 13.48 11.73 20.38
C ALA A 321 13.07 11.91 18.89
N PRO A 322 12.28 10.98 18.34
CA PRO A 322 11.92 10.99 16.93
C PRO A 322 11.03 12.17 16.58
N LYS A 323 11.36 12.85 15.48
CA LYS A 323 10.52 13.92 14.92
C LYS A 323 9.14 13.39 14.59
N PHE A 324 8.11 14.21 14.82
CA PHE A 324 6.73 13.88 14.46
C PHE A 324 6.56 13.49 12.98
N THR A 325 7.29 14.15 12.07
CA THR A 325 7.27 13.79 10.63
C THR A 325 7.80 12.38 10.36
N THR A 326 8.82 11.93 11.10
CA THR A 326 9.32 10.55 11.03
C THR A 326 8.26 9.57 11.51
N GLN A 327 7.58 9.86 12.61
CA GLN A 327 6.51 9.00 13.14
C GLN A 327 5.35 8.85 12.14
N ILE A 328 4.89 9.97 11.55
CA ILE A 328 3.83 9.96 10.54
C ILE A 328 4.24 9.22 9.27
N PHE A 329 5.47 9.42 8.80
CA PHE A 329 5.99 8.73 7.62
C PHE A 329 6.04 7.21 7.83
N TRP A 330 6.60 6.74 8.94
CA TRP A 330 6.65 5.31 9.25
C TRP A 330 5.26 4.69 9.49
N LEU A 331 4.35 5.43 10.13
CA LEU A 331 2.95 5.03 10.25
C LEU A 331 2.29 4.88 8.87
N ALA A 332 2.59 5.78 7.92
CA ALA A 332 2.05 5.73 6.57
C ALA A 332 2.59 4.54 5.76
N LEU A 333 3.89 4.25 5.85
CA LEU A 333 4.48 3.04 5.25
C LEU A 333 3.81 1.77 5.79
N ARG A 334 3.56 1.74 7.10
CA ARG A 334 2.88 0.60 7.73
C ARG A 334 1.41 0.51 7.35
N ALA A 335 0.71 1.64 7.26
CA ALA A 335 -0.68 1.67 6.82
C ALA A 335 -0.80 1.26 5.34
N LEU A 336 0.18 1.61 4.49
CA LEU A 336 0.27 1.12 3.11
C LEU A 336 0.30 -0.42 3.11
N HIS A 337 1.22 -1.02 3.86
CA HIS A 337 1.39 -2.46 3.98
C HIS A 337 0.16 -3.18 4.55
N VAL A 338 -0.41 -2.66 5.64
CA VAL A 338 -1.41 -3.38 6.44
C VAL A 338 -2.84 -3.08 6.01
N LEU A 339 -3.12 -1.87 5.54
CA LEU A 339 -4.47 -1.43 5.19
C LEU A 339 -4.69 -1.40 3.68
N PHE A 340 -3.79 -0.77 2.92
CA PHE A 340 -4.06 -0.48 1.51
C PHE A 340 -3.73 -1.64 0.57
N VAL A 341 -2.52 -2.19 0.67
CA VAL A 341 -2.06 -3.30 -0.19
C VAL A 341 -3.01 -4.51 -0.17
N PRO A 342 -3.54 -4.97 0.98
CA PRO A 342 -4.52 -6.04 0.99
C PRO A 342 -5.80 -5.70 0.23
N VAL A 343 -6.27 -4.44 0.32
CA VAL A 343 -7.47 -3.99 -0.40
C VAL A 343 -7.20 -3.88 -1.90
N LEU A 344 -6.00 -3.47 -2.32
CA LEU A 344 -5.61 -3.49 -3.74
C LEU A 344 -5.68 -4.90 -4.33
N LYS A 345 -5.24 -5.91 -3.58
CA LYS A 345 -5.31 -7.31 -4.01
C LYS A 345 -6.75 -7.79 -4.16
N GLU A 346 -7.63 -7.39 -3.23
CA GLU A 346 -9.07 -7.68 -3.29
C GLU A 346 -9.72 -7.02 -4.52
N GLU A 347 -9.38 -5.77 -4.80
CA GLU A 347 -9.84 -5.04 -5.99
C GLU A 347 -9.44 -5.79 -7.26
N LEU A 348 -8.18 -6.21 -7.37
CA LEU A 348 -7.66 -6.88 -8.55
C LEU A 348 -8.40 -8.20 -8.80
N CYS A 349 -8.74 -8.93 -7.74
CA CYS A 349 -9.59 -10.12 -7.83
C CYS A 349 -10.96 -9.79 -8.44
N MET A 350 -11.59 -8.68 -8.04
CA MET A 350 -12.88 -8.26 -8.59
C MET A 350 -12.78 -7.84 -10.07
N ALA A 351 -11.76 -7.06 -10.43
CA ALA A 351 -11.55 -6.62 -11.81
C ALA A 351 -11.33 -7.81 -12.76
N VAL A 352 -10.47 -8.76 -12.35
CA VAL A 352 -10.18 -9.96 -13.15
C VAL A 352 -11.37 -10.91 -13.20
N ALA A 353 -12.13 -11.08 -12.10
CA ALA A 353 -13.36 -11.86 -12.10
C ALA A 353 -14.42 -11.27 -13.04
N ALA A 354 -14.59 -9.95 -13.07
CA ALA A 354 -15.50 -9.28 -13.99
C ALA A 354 -15.17 -9.61 -15.45
N GLY A 355 -13.89 -9.55 -15.82
CA GLY A 355 -13.43 -9.94 -17.16
C GLY A 355 -13.61 -11.44 -17.44
N TYR A 356 -13.33 -12.32 -16.46
CA TYR A 356 -13.46 -13.76 -16.63
C TYR A 356 -14.90 -14.23 -16.85
N PHE A 357 -15.86 -13.66 -16.10
CA PHE A 357 -17.27 -14.03 -16.19
C PHE A 357 -18.02 -13.29 -17.30
N GLN A 358 -17.37 -12.36 -18.00
CA GLN A 358 -17.93 -11.70 -19.17
C GLN A 358 -18.35 -12.73 -20.23
N GLY A 359 -19.64 -12.74 -20.57
CA GLY A 359 -20.23 -13.69 -21.52
C GLY A 359 -20.42 -15.13 -20.99
N LYS A 360 -20.03 -15.43 -19.74
CA LYS A 360 -20.22 -16.75 -19.10
C LYS A 360 -21.34 -16.72 -18.05
N ASP A 361 -21.28 -15.75 -17.15
CA ASP A 361 -22.26 -15.58 -16.06
C ASP A 361 -22.46 -14.08 -15.82
N VAL A 362 -23.56 -13.54 -16.35
CA VAL A 362 -23.84 -12.11 -16.30
C VAL A 362 -24.03 -11.62 -14.86
N ALA A 363 -24.63 -12.44 -13.99
CA ALA A 363 -24.88 -12.03 -12.60
C ALA A 363 -23.58 -11.91 -11.82
N LYS A 364 -22.66 -12.88 -11.96
CA LYS A 364 -21.33 -12.82 -11.33
C LYS A 364 -20.48 -11.68 -11.90
N MET A 365 -20.54 -11.50 -13.22
CA MET A 365 -19.85 -10.38 -13.89
C MET A 365 -20.35 -9.03 -13.36
N GLU A 366 -21.67 -8.80 -13.30
CA GLU A 366 -22.23 -7.54 -12.80
C GLU A 366 -21.89 -7.29 -11.33
N ALA A 367 -21.90 -8.34 -10.50
CA ALA A 367 -21.53 -8.22 -9.09
C ALA A 367 -20.05 -7.85 -8.93
N ALA A 368 -19.14 -8.55 -9.62
CA ALA A 368 -17.71 -8.25 -9.58
C ALA A 368 -17.40 -6.86 -10.16
N LEU A 369 -18.02 -6.49 -11.28
CA LEU A 369 -17.83 -5.20 -11.93
C LEU A 369 -18.38 -4.05 -11.06
N GLY A 370 -19.50 -4.27 -10.37
CA GLY A 370 -20.05 -3.29 -9.44
C GLY A 370 -19.12 -3.03 -8.25
N GLU A 371 -18.50 -4.07 -7.68
CA GLU A 371 -17.49 -3.92 -6.62
C GLU A 371 -16.21 -3.25 -7.13
N HIS A 372 -15.73 -3.62 -8.33
CA HIS A 372 -14.59 -2.96 -8.98
C HIS A 372 -14.85 -1.45 -9.15
N PHE A 373 -16.03 -1.05 -9.63
CA PHE A 373 -16.37 0.37 -9.77
C PHE A 373 -16.44 1.14 -8.45
N LEU A 374 -16.80 0.51 -7.33
CA LEU A 374 -16.73 1.16 -6.02
C LEU A 374 -15.30 1.43 -5.58
N HIS A 375 -14.36 0.51 -5.86
CA HIS A 375 -12.94 0.73 -5.59
C HIS A 375 -12.37 1.80 -6.51
N GLU A 376 -12.69 1.75 -7.82
CA GLU A 376 -12.27 2.75 -8.81
C GLU A 376 -12.68 4.17 -8.40
N VAL A 377 -13.87 4.35 -7.82
CA VAL A 377 -14.34 5.67 -7.30
C VAL A 377 -13.35 6.29 -6.31
N ILE A 378 -12.75 5.49 -5.44
CA ILE A 378 -11.78 5.96 -4.45
C ILE A 378 -10.39 6.05 -5.08
N PHE A 379 -9.95 4.98 -5.73
CA PHE A 379 -8.56 4.85 -6.19
C PHE A 379 -8.24 5.75 -7.38
N ASP A 380 -9.23 6.15 -8.18
CA ASP A 380 -9.07 7.17 -9.22
C ASP A 380 -9.40 8.58 -8.72
N SER A 381 -9.57 8.79 -7.41
CA SER A 381 -9.73 10.15 -6.86
C SER A 381 -8.47 10.98 -7.01
N SER A 382 -8.56 12.13 -7.67
CA SER A 382 -7.41 13.02 -7.89
C SER A 382 -6.73 13.42 -6.57
N ASN A 383 -7.52 13.69 -5.53
CA ASN A 383 -6.98 13.99 -4.20
C ASN A 383 -6.26 12.77 -3.61
N PHE A 384 -6.88 11.58 -3.68
CA PHE A 384 -6.27 10.33 -3.21
C PHE A 384 -4.96 10.02 -3.96
N LEU A 385 -4.98 10.10 -5.29
CA LEU A 385 -3.84 9.85 -6.16
C LEU A 385 -2.71 10.86 -5.92
N SER A 386 -3.02 12.14 -5.72
CA SER A 386 -2.01 13.15 -5.39
C SER A 386 -1.36 12.89 -4.03
N ASP A 387 -2.15 12.49 -3.03
CA ASP A 387 -1.63 12.20 -1.70
C ASP A 387 -0.83 10.89 -1.69
N LEU A 388 -1.32 9.86 -2.38
CA LEU A 388 -0.60 8.60 -2.58
C LEU A 388 0.71 8.84 -3.35
N GLY A 389 0.68 9.65 -4.40
CA GLY A 389 1.87 10.04 -5.16
C GLY A 389 2.90 10.75 -4.27
N THR A 390 2.45 11.59 -3.34
CA THR A 390 3.33 12.22 -2.34
C THR A 390 3.99 11.18 -1.44
N LEU A 391 3.24 10.22 -0.91
CA LEU A 391 3.80 9.12 -0.12
C LEU A 391 4.79 8.28 -0.96
N LEU A 392 4.45 7.92 -2.20
CA LEU A 392 5.33 7.14 -3.08
C LEU A 392 6.65 7.88 -3.34
N ASN A 393 6.61 9.17 -3.67
CA ASN A 393 7.81 9.98 -3.87
C ASN A 393 8.69 10.05 -2.61
N LEU A 394 8.07 10.27 -1.44
CA LEU A 394 8.79 10.27 -0.16
C LEU A 394 9.41 8.90 0.14
N SER A 395 8.68 7.82 -0.15
CA SER A 395 9.13 6.44 0.07
C SER A 395 10.30 6.09 -0.84
N ILE A 396 10.22 6.47 -2.12
CA ILE A 396 11.30 6.30 -3.09
C ILE A 396 12.55 7.08 -2.63
N ALA A 397 12.40 8.37 -2.33
CA ALA A 397 13.53 9.21 -1.91
C ALA A 397 14.13 8.74 -0.57
N PHE A 398 13.30 8.29 0.37
CA PHE A 398 13.74 7.71 1.62
C PHE A 398 14.52 6.41 1.42
N CYS A 399 14.03 5.50 0.56
CA CYS A 399 14.68 4.23 0.28
C CYS A 399 16.02 4.44 -0.44
N LEU A 400 16.06 5.28 -1.46
CA LEU A 400 17.30 5.62 -2.16
C LEU A 400 18.25 6.42 -1.25
N GLY A 401 17.75 7.34 -0.43
CA GLY A 401 18.54 8.07 0.55
C GLY A 401 19.10 7.18 1.66
N ALA A 402 18.37 6.13 2.05
CA ALA A 402 18.88 5.10 2.93
C ALA A 402 19.98 4.32 2.20
N ALA A 403 19.81 3.88 0.96
CA ALA A 403 20.84 3.19 0.19
C ALA A 403 22.11 4.05 -0.02
N PHE A 404 21.94 5.37 -0.22
CA PHE A 404 23.01 6.33 -0.51
C PHE A 404 22.94 7.57 0.40
N PRO A 405 23.32 7.47 1.69
CA PRO A 405 23.16 8.56 2.67
C PRO A 405 23.85 9.86 2.25
N ASP A 406 25.07 9.76 1.70
CA ASP A 406 25.86 10.91 1.25
C ASP A 406 25.25 11.62 0.03
N LYS A 407 24.28 10.97 -0.63
CA LYS A 407 23.58 11.46 -1.82
C LYS A 407 22.10 11.75 -1.56
N ALA A 408 21.62 11.59 -0.33
CA ALA A 408 20.20 11.72 0.00
C ALA A 408 19.61 13.09 -0.38
N ALA A 409 20.37 14.17 -0.18
CA ALA A 409 19.94 15.51 -0.58
C ALA A 409 19.90 15.70 -2.11
N GLU A 410 20.85 15.11 -2.84
CA GLU A 410 20.87 15.13 -4.31
C GLU A 410 19.69 14.35 -4.90
N ILE A 411 19.37 13.19 -4.30
CA ILE A 411 18.22 12.35 -4.67
C ILE A 411 16.91 13.12 -4.47
N ALA A 412 16.71 13.72 -3.30
CA ALA A 412 15.51 14.50 -3.00
C ALA A 412 15.35 15.74 -3.91
N ALA A 413 16.44 16.23 -4.49
CA ALA A 413 16.44 17.32 -5.47
C ALA A 413 16.31 16.85 -6.93
N GLY A 414 16.24 15.54 -7.19
CA GLY A 414 16.19 14.96 -8.54
C GLY A 414 17.50 15.10 -9.32
N LYS A 415 18.63 15.29 -8.64
CA LYS A 415 19.96 15.58 -9.24
C LYS A 415 20.99 14.49 -8.99
N PHE A 416 20.55 13.27 -8.69
CA PHE A 416 21.47 12.15 -8.42
C PHE A 416 22.45 11.94 -9.59
N GLN A 417 23.73 11.80 -9.25
CA GLN A 417 24.80 11.46 -10.17
C GLN A 417 25.57 10.25 -9.66
N GLY A 418 26.08 9.42 -10.58
CA GLY A 418 26.80 8.19 -10.27
C GLY A 418 26.02 6.96 -10.68
N SER A 419 26.43 5.80 -10.18
CA SER A 419 25.74 4.54 -10.42
C SER A 419 24.84 4.19 -9.24
N VAL A 420 23.62 3.72 -9.53
CA VAL A 420 22.73 3.11 -8.54
C VAL A 420 23.02 1.62 -8.34
N LEU A 421 23.99 1.05 -9.06
CA LEU A 421 24.34 -0.37 -9.04
C LEU A 421 25.64 -0.66 -8.29
N THR A 422 25.79 -0.08 -7.09
CA THR A 422 26.95 -0.28 -6.23
C THR A 422 27.08 -1.72 -5.75
N GLU A 423 28.28 -2.14 -5.35
CA GLU A 423 28.47 -3.50 -4.82
C GLU A 423 27.92 -3.63 -3.40
N GLN A 424 28.05 -2.58 -2.60
CA GLN A 424 27.58 -2.50 -1.23
C GLN A 424 26.53 -1.40 -1.07
N VAL A 425 25.68 -1.59 -0.08
CA VAL A 425 24.63 -0.66 0.37
C VAL A 425 24.95 -0.22 1.80
N SER A 426 24.39 0.91 2.20
CA SER A 426 24.68 1.49 3.52
C SER A 426 24.07 0.66 4.67
N PRO A 427 24.54 0.87 5.92
CA PRO A 427 23.89 0.33 7.11
C PRO A 427 22.43 0.80 7.28
N GLN A 428 22.08 2.00 6.81
CA GLN A 428 20.71 2.53 6.85
C GLN A 428 19.76 1.69 5.97
N TRP A 429 20.23 1.17 4.84
CA TRP A 429 19.45 0.29 3.98
C TRP A 429 19.18 -1.05 4.65
N ASN A 430 20.20 -1.59 5.30
CA ASN A 430 20.17 -2.93 5.91
C ASN A 430 19.08 -3.07 6.98
N VAL A 431 18.71 -1.98 7.65
CA VAL A 431 17.71 -1.98 8.73
C VAL A 431 16.27 -1.80 8.26
N LEU A 432 16.05 -1.47 6.98
CA LEU A 432 14.70 -1.25 6.46
C LEU A 432 13.95 -2.58 6.30
N PRO A 433 12.62 -2.60 6.57
CA PRO A 433 11.79 -3.76 6.25
C PRO A 433 11.81 -4.09 4.76
N SER A 434 11.96 -5.37 4.42
CA SER A 434 11.95 -5.82 3.03
C SER A 434 10.59 -5.63 2.35
N CYS A 435 9.50 -5.67 3.12
CA CYS A 435 8.15 -5.46 2.62
C CYS A 435 7.95 -4.09 1.99
N LEU A 436 8.75 -3.06 2.34
CA LEU A 436 8.62 -1.74 1.73
C LEU A 436 8.77 -1.76 0.21
N MET A 437 9.72 -2.54 -0.31
CA MET A 437 9.89 -2.69 -1.76
C MET A 437 8.78 -3.55 -2.37
N GLU A 438 8.28 -4.54 -1.63
CA GLU A 438 7.16 -5.36 -2.10
C GLU A 438 5.90 -4.51 -2.25
N ASP A 439 5.57 -3.70 -1.25
CA ASP A 439 4.40 -2.82 -1.24
C ASP A 439 4.47 -1.78 -2.37
N LEU A 440 5.62 -1.12 -2.55
CA LEU A 440 5.81 -0.15 -3.64
C LEU A 440 5.60 -0.79 -5.01
N ILE A 441 6.20 -1.96 -5.24
CA ILE A 441 6.07 -2.69 -6.51
C ILE A 441 4.63 -3.18 -6.71
N GLU A 442 3.96 -3.66 -5.67
CA GLU A 442 2.56 -4.10 -5.76
C GLU A 442 1.62 -2.95 -6.13
N VAL A 443 1.79 -1.76 -5.55
CA VAL A 443 1.02 -0.55 -5.92
C VAL A 443 1.29 -0.15 -7.37
N LEU A 444 2.56 -0.10 -7.79
CA LEU A 444 2.93 0.30 -9.14
C LEU A 444 2.43 -0.71 -10.20
N GLU A 445 2.59 -2.01 -9.92
CA GLU A 445 2.11 -3.10 -10.76
C GLU A 445 0.58 -3.04 -10.90
N TYR A 446 -0.13 -2.81 -9.80
CA TYR A 446 -1.57 -2.59 -9.80
C TYR A 446 -1.96 -1.42 -10.73
N CYS A 447 -1.34 -0.24 -10.55
CA CYS A 447 -1.67 0.96 -11.33
C CYS A 447 -1.37 0.83 -12.83
N ILE A 448 -0.45 -0.07 -13.22
CA ILE A 448 -0.17 -0.41 -14.61
C ILE A 448 -1.22 -1.38 -15.17
N ASN A 449 -1.57 -2.40 -14.39
CA ASN A 449 -2.36 -3.53 -14.88
C ASN A 449 -3.88 -3.34 -14.76
N ILE A 450 -4.35 -2.44 -13.90
CA ILE A 450 -5.78 -2.30 -13.65
C ILE A 450 -6.55 -1.68 -14.82
N LYS A 451 -5.88 -0.89 -15.66
CA LYS A 451 -6.49 -0.29 -16.85
C LYS A 451 -6.37 -1.23 -18.07
N PRO A 452 -7.42 -1.36 -18.91
CA PRO A 452 -7.37 -2.19 -20.10
C PRO A 452 -6.22 -1.81 -21.06
N LYS A 453 -5.67 -2.80 -21.77
CA LYS A 453 -4.62 -2.58 -22.78
C LYS A 453 -5.03 -1.52 -23.80
N GLY A 454 -4.16 -0.54 -24.03
CA GLY A 454 -4.38 0.56 -24.97
C GLY A 454 -5.07 1.79 -24.37
N GLN A 455 -5.50 1.73 -23.10
CA GLN A 455 -5.88 2.94 -22.36
C GLN A 455 -4.65 3.62 -21.76
N PRO A 456 -4.72 4.94 -21.48
CA PRO A 456 -3.70 5.63 -20.70
C PRO A 456 -3.48 4.93 -19.35
N THR A 457 -2.24 4.96 -18.87
CA THR A 457 -1.91 4.49 -17.53
C THR A 457 -2.58 5.34 -16.46
N SER A 458 -2.68 4.80 -15.24
CA SER A 458 -3.26 5.50 -14.10
C SER A 458 -2.67 6.90 -13.92
N GLU A 459 -3.51 7.87 -13.53
CA GLU A 459 -3.12 9.25 -13.26
C GLU A 459 -2.09 9.36 -12.12
N ILE A 460 -1.89 8.30 -11.31
CA ILE A 460 -0.82 8.26 -10.30
C ILE A 460 0.56 8.61 -10.88
N PHE A 461 0.83 8.22 -12.13
CA PHE A 461 2.12 8.46 -12.79
C PHE A 461 2.34 9.93 -13.18
N GLN A 462 1.31 10.78 -13.04
CA GLN A 462 1.44 12.24 -13.13
C GLN A 462 1.88 12.86 -11.80
N HIS A 463 1.68 12.14 -10.69
CA HIS A 463 2.02 12.58 -9.34
C HIS A 463 3.32 11.98 -8.82
N VAL A 464 3.81 10.89 -9.41
CA VAL A 464 5.11 10.27 -9.08
C VAL A 464 6.21 10.87 -9.96
N ASP A 465 7.33 11.24 -9.35
CA ASP A 465 8.50 11.76 -10.06
C ASP A 465 9.11 10.64 -10.92
N ALA A 466 9.06 10.84 -12.23
CA ALA A 466 9.49 9.83 -13.19
C ALA A 466 10.98 9.48 -13.08
N ASN A 467 11.84 10.45 -12.78
CA ASN A 467 13.28 10.21 -12.67
C ASN A 467 13.59 9.39 -11.41
N MET A 468 13.03 9.76 -10.26
CA MET A 468 13.19 9.01 -9.01
C MET A 468 12.62 7.59 -9.12
N LEU A 469 11.45 7.43 -9.76
CA LEU A 469 10.85 6.12 -9.98
C LEU A 469 11.77 5.23 -10.83
N LEU A 470 12.31 5.75 -11.94
CA LEU A 470 13.24 5.01 -12.78
C LEU A 470 14.54 4.68 -12.03
N LEU A 471 15.05 5.59 -11.19
CA LEU A 471 16.21 5.34 -10.34
C LEU A 471 15.94 4.21 -9.33
N LEU A 472 14.79 4.21 -8.66
CA LEU A 472 14.43 3.14 -7.72
C LEU A 472 14.32 1.80 -8.43
N VAL A 473 13.56 1.75 -9.52
CA VAL A 473 13.34 0.49 -10.25
C VAL A 473 14.67 -0.03 -10.80
N THR A 474 15.56 0.83 -11.28
CA THR A 474 16.92 0.46 -11.71
C THR A 474 17.79 -0.02 -10.55
N PHE A 475 17.75 0.67 -9.40
CA PHE A 475 18.45 0.26 -8.17
C PHE A 475 18.05 -1.16 -7.74
N MET A 476 16.75 -1.50 -7.82
CA MET A 476 16.24 -2.83 -7.51
C MET A 476 16.78 -3.91 -8.46
N LEU A 477 17.18 -3.58 -9.70
CA LEU A 477 17.78 -4.54 -10.62
C LEU A 477 19.21 -4.93 -10.23
N GLY A 478 19.81 -4.26 -9.24
CA GLY A 478 21.17 -4.50 -8.76
C GLY A 478 21.43 -5.86 -8.15
N ASN A 479 22.53 -6.03 -7.42
CA ASN A 479 22.91 -7.36 -6.95
C ASN A 479 22.03 -7.84 -5.78
N GLY A 480 22.36 -9.01 -5.20
CA GLY A 480 21.61 -9.57 -4.06
C GLY A 480 21.66 -8.71 -2.78
N ASN A 481 22.58 -7.76 -2.69
CA ASN A 481 22.72 -6.88 -1.52
C ASN A 481 21.67 -5.76 -1.56
N HIS A 482 21.16 -5.40 -2.74
CA HIS A 482 20.08 -4.41 -2.86
C HIS A 482 18.75 -5.05 -2.49
N VAL A 483 18.34 -6.05 -3.28
CA VAL A 483 17.09 -6.78 -3.10
C VAL A 483 17.37 -8.27 -3.27
N LYS A 484 17.28 -9.02 -2.17
CA LYS A 484 17.57 -10.46 -2.14
C LYS A 484 16.56 -11.28 -2.96
N ASN A 485 15.30 -10.84 -3.05
CA ASN A 485 14.22 -11.55 -3.72
C ASN A 485 14.26 -11.37 -5.26
N PRO A 486 14.68 -12.38 -6.06
CA PRO A 486 14.76 -12.26 -7.51
C PRO A 486 13.39 -12.10 -8.20
N ASN A 487 12.30 -12.58 -7.60
CA ASN A 487 10.96 -12.41 -8.16
C ASN A 487 10.55 -10.93 -8.10
N LEU A 488 10.82 -10.28 -6.97
CA LEU A 488 10.57 -8.85 -6.80
C LEU A 488 11.38 -8.01 -7.80
N ARG A 489 12.65 -8.39 -8.02
CA ARG A 489 13.51 -7.76 -9.04
C ARG A 489 12.98 -7.95 -10.46
N GLY A 490 12.45 -9.13 -10.79
CA GLY A 490 11.83 -9.35 -12.10
C GLY A 490 10.53 -8.56 -12.29
N LYS A 491 9.71 -8.40 -11.24
CA LYS A 491 8.54 -7.50 -11.26
C LYS A 491 8.93 -6.04 -11.50
N ALA A 492 10.02 -5.58 -10.87
CA ALA A 492 10.60 -4.26 -11.15
C ALA A 492 10.93 -4.09 -12.64
N THR A 493 11.47 -5.11 -13.32
CA THR A 493 11.66 -5.05 -14.78
C THR A 493 10.34 -4.95 -15.55
N THR A 494 9.28 -5.64 -15.13
CA THR A 494 7.94 -5.52 -15.75
C THR A 494 7.40 -4.09 -15.66
N ILE A 495 7.60 -3.43 -14.51
CA ILE A 495 7.26 -2.01 -14.35
C ILE A 495 8.12 -1.15 -15.28
N LEU A 496 9.44 -1.33 -15.28
CA LEU A 496 10.35 -0.58 -16.14
C LEU A 496 9.98 -0.68 -17.62
N MET A 497 9.69 -1.90 -18.09
CA MET A 497 9.27 -2.16 -19.46
C MET A 497 7.92 -1.50 -19.80
N SER A 498 6.99 -1.50 -18.86
CA SER A 498 5.68 -0.86 -19.04
C SER A 498 5.80 0.67 -19.06
N LEU A 499 6.67 1.23 -18.23
CA LEU A 499 6.98 2.66 -18.23
C LEU A 499 7.73 3.08 -19.50
N ALA A 500 8.66 2.26 -20.02
CA ALA A 500 9.40 2.52 -21.26
C ALA A 500 8.50 2.72 -22.49
N LYS A 501 7.27 2.18 -22.46
CA LYS A 501 6.26 2.38 -23.52
C LYS A 501 5.65 3.79 -23.50
N GLN A 502 5.79 4.52 -22.39
CA GLN A 502 5.27 5.89 -22.24
C GLN A 502 6.32 6.92 -22.70
N PRO A 503 5.95 7.94 -23.49
CA PRO A 503 6.89 8.91 -24.04
C PRO A 503 7.75 9.63 -22.98
N ASN A 504 7.15 10.02 -21.86
CA ASN A 504 7.82 10.79 -20.81
C ASN A 504 8.96 10.00 -20.16
N TYR A 505 8.72 8.71 -19.89
CA TYR A 505 9.70 7.81 -19.30
C TYR A 505 10.74 7.37 -20.33
N ARG A 506 10.31 7.08 -21.57
CA ARG A 506 11.21 6.75 -22.68
C ARG A 506 12.28 7.82 -22.89
N HIS A 507 11.89 9.09 -22.87
CA HIS A 507 12.83 10.20 -23.01
C HIS A 507 13.92 10.17 -21.91
N LEU A 508 13.56 9.86 -20.67
CA LEU A 508 14.52 9.73 -19.56
C LEU A 508 15.45 8.52 -19.75
N LEU A 509 14.96 7.40 -20.29
CA LEU A 509 15.79 6.24 -20.62
C LEU A 509 16.83 6.57 -21.70
N GLU A 510 16.51 7.47 -22.61
CA GLU A 510 17.40 7.91 -23.71
C GLU A 510 18.42 8.96 -23.26
N THR A 511 18.07 9.82 -22.30
CA THR A 511 18.85 11.03 -21.95
C THR A 511 19.56 10.97 -20.61
N SER A 512 19.08 10.17 -19.65
CA SER A 512 19.67 10.11 -18.32
C SER A 512 20.97 9.31 -18.34
N PRO A 513 22.12 9.91 -17.96
CA PRO A 513 23.41 9.22 -17.97
C PRO A 513 23.47 8.08 -16.93
N VAL A 514 22.76 8.22 -15.81
CA VAL A 514 22.69 7.20 -14.77
C VAL A 514 21.97 5.96 -15.31
N LEU A 515 20.78 6.15 -15.87
CA LEU A 515 19.96 5.07 -16.41
C LEU A 515 20.63 4.39 -17.61
N ALA A 516 21.30 5.17 -18.47
CA ALA A 516 22.03 4.65 -19.62
C ALA A 516 23.15 3.67 -19.26
N ASN A 517 23.84 3.91 -18.13
CA ASN A 517 24.94 3.06 -17.68
C ASN A 517 24.44 1.84 -16.90
N ASP A 518 23.34 1.97 -16.15
CA ASP A 518 22.95 0.99 -15.14
C ASP A 518 21.85 0.02 -15.59
N ILE A 519 20.96 0.39 -16.51
CA ILE A 519 19.84 -0.49 -16.90
C ILE A 519 20.32 -1.80 -17.52
N ILE A 520 21.29 -1.74 -18.43
CA ILE A 520 21.81 -2.94 -19.11
C ILE A 520 22.46 -3.91 -18.10
N PRO A 521 23.44 -3.50 -17.26
CA PRO A 521 23.97 -4.36 -16.20
C PRO A 521 22.89 -4.91 -15.26
N GLY A 522 21.95 -4.08 -14.85
CA GLY A 522 20.84 -4.48 -13.98
C GLY A 522 20.00 -5.60 -14.60
N CYS A 523 19.55 -5.41 -15.83
CA CYS A 523 18.80 -6.40 -16.61
C CYS A 523 19.54 -7.74 -16.72
N ILE A 524 20.84 -7.72 -17.04
CA ILE A 524 21.69 -8.91 -17.14
C ILE A 524 21.77 -9.65 -15.80
N ARG A 525 21.98 -8.92 -14.70
CA ARG A 525 22.02 -9.47 -13.34
C ARG A 525 20.69 -10.10 -12.92
N VAL A 526 19.56 -9.47 -13.25
CA VAL A 526 18.23 -10.06 -12.96
C VAL A 526 18.01 -11.30 -13.80
N PHE A 527 18.31 -11.25 -15.10
CA PHE A 527 18.14 -12.37 -16.02
C PHE A 527 18.89 -13.63 -15.53
N THR A 528 20.10 -13.43 -15.02
CA THR A 528 20.93 -14.50 -14.46
C THR A 528 20.51 -14.96 -13.06
N ALA A 529 20.01 -14.05 -12.23
CA ALA A 529 19.53 -14.34 -10.88
C ALA A 529 18.21 -15.13 -10.87
N VAL A 530 17.30 -14.85 -11.80
CA VAL A 530 15.99 -15.54 -11.93
C VAL A 530 16.17 -17.06 -12.12
N GLU A 531 17.32 -17.51 -12.65
CA GLU A 531 17.64 -18.94 -12.75
C GLU A 531 17.61 -19.66 -11.40
N LYS A 532 18.00 -18.96 -10.32
CA LYS A 532 18.12 -19.49 -8.96
C LYS A 532 16.79 -19.54 -8.20
N THR A 533 15.68 -19.12 -8.81
CA THR A 533 14.34 -19.18 -8.18
C THR A 533 13.96 -20.64 -7.90
N LYS A 534 14.07 -21.05 -6.63
CA LYS A 534 13.67 -22.38 -6.16
C LYS A 534 12.19 -22.37 -5.79
N GLN A 535 11.30 -22.76 -6.71
CA GLN A 535 9.94 -23.21 -6.37
C GLN A 535 9.86 -24.74 -6.57
N SER A 536 8.98 -25.45 -5.85
CA SER A 536 9.06 -26.91 -5.69
C SER A 536 8.67 -27.73 -6.93
N TYR A 537 8.03 -27.17 -7.96
CA TYR A 537 7.58 -27.92 -9.16
C TYR A 537 8.26 -27.44 -10.46
N TYR A 538 8.54 -28.37 -11.39
CA TYR A 538 9.25 -28.11 -12.65
C TYR A 538 8.46 -27.21 -13.62
N ASP A 539 7.15 -27.42 -13.76
CA ASP A 539 6.32 -26.67 -14.72
C ASP A 539 6.07 -25.22 -14.28
N ILE A 540 5.80 -25.01 -12.98
CA ILE A 540 5.63 -23.67 -12.39
C ILE A 540 6.96 -22.90 -12.42
N ARG A 541 8.09 -23.59 -12.16
CA ARG A 541 9.44 -23.00 -12.27
C ARG A 541 9.73 -22.49 -13.67
N MET A 542 9.40 -23.25 -14.70
CA MET A 542 9.66 -22.83 -16.08
C MET A 542 8.82 -21.61 -16.44
N GLN A 543 7.50 -21.63 -16.18
CA GLN A 543 6.62 -20.52 -16.52
C GLN A 543 7.02 -19.22 -15.82
N LEU A 544 7.34 -19.27 -14.52
CA LEU A 544 7.74 -18.08 -13.76
C LEU A 544 9.06 -17.48 -14.28
N LYS A 545 10.07 -18.32 -14.56
CA LYS A 545 11.35 -17.83 -15.11
C LYS A 545 11.15 -17.07 -16.42
N TYR A 546 10.30 -17.56 -17.30
CA TYR A 546 10.02 -16.91 -18.58
C TYR A 546 9.19 -15.65 -18.42
N GLN A 547 8.18 -15.66 -17.54
CA GLN A 547 7.39 -14.47 -17.23
C GLN A 547 8.27 -13.30 -16.75
N LEU A 548 9.36 -13.58 -16.03
CA LEU A 548 10.30 -12.55 -15.57
C LEU A 548 11.38 -12.20 -16.62
N ARG A 549 11.73 -13.12 -17.53
CA ARG A 549 12.75 -12.89 -18.57
C ARG A 549 12.21 -12.18 -19.82
N ILE A 550 10.95 -12.39 -20.19
CA ILE A 550 10.34 -11.75 -21.37
C ILE A 550 10.40 -10.22 -21.27
N PRO A 551 9.97 -9.57 -20.16
CA PRO A 551 10.07 -8.12 -20.02
C PRO A 551 11.51 -7.61 -20.12
N ILE A 552 12.50 -8.37 -19.65
CA ILE A 552 13.92 -8.02 -19.78
C ILE A 552 14.32 -8.00 -21.25
N MET A 553 13.94 -9.04 -22.00
CA MET A 553 14.27 -9.14 -23.43
C MET A 553 13.62 -8.03 -24.24
N GLU A 554 12.34 -7.76 -24.01
CA GLU A 554 11.62 -6.67 -24.68
C GLU A 554 12.24 -5.31 -24.34
N LEU A 555 12.64 -5.10 -23.08
CA LEU A 555 13.30 -3.87 -22.67
C LEU A 555 14.66 -3.71 -23.36
N LEU A 556 15.48 -4.76 -23.38
CA LEU A 556 16.78 -4.75 -24.08
C LEU A 556 16.60 -4.44 -25.58
N GLU A 557 15.61 -5.03 -26.24
CA GLU A 557 15.30 -4.74 -27.64
C GLU A 557 14.97 -3.25 -27.87
N GLN A 558 14.31 -2.61 -26.90
CA GLN A 558 13.97 -1.19 -26.99
C GLN A 558 15.14 -0.26 -26.69
N VAL A 559 16.01 -0.59 -25.74
CA VAL A 559 17.08 0.32 -25.30
C VAL A 559 18.41 0.11 -26.05
N LEU A 560 18.68 -1.10 -26.56
CA LEU A 560 19.92 -1.38 -27.29
C LEU A 560 20.11 -0.62 -28.60
N PRO A 561 19.08 -0.12 -29.31
CA PRO A 561 19.29 0.80 -30.43
C PRO A 561 19.99 2.11 -30.03
N ILE A 562 19.92 2.50 -28.75
CA ILE A 562 20.49 3.74 -28.22
C ILE A 562 21.99 3.56 -27.93
N GLU A 563 22.84 4.42 -28.49
CA GLU A 563 24.31 4.29 -28.41
C GLU A 563 24.86 4.28 -26.98
N ALA A 564 24.26 5.05 -26.07
CA ALA A 564 24.69 5.08 -24.67
C ALA A 564 24.55 3.71 -23.99
N HIS A 565 23.42 3.02 -24.22
CA HIS A 565 23.16 1.67 -23.72
C HIS A 565 24.07 0.63 -24.39
N LYS A 566 24.37 0.76 -25.69
CA LYS A 566 25.37 -0.10 -26.36
C LYS A 566 26.75 0.03 -25.74
N LYS A 567 27.16 1.25 -25.41
CA LYS A 567 28.44 1.51 -24.73
C LYS A 567 28.47 0.87 -23.35
N ALA A 568 27.38 0.95 -22.59
CA ALA A 568 27.24 0.28 -21.29
C ALA A 568 27.34 -1.25 -21.43
N LEU A 569 26.67 -1.85 -22.42
CA LEU A 569 26.77 -3.28 -22.72
C LEU A 569 28.21 -3.71 -23.00
N LYS A 570 28.93 -2.97 -23.85
CA LYS A 570 30.34 -3.25 -24.19
C LYS A 570 31.24 -3.16 -22.97
N SER A 571 31.08 -2.09 -22.18
CA SER A 571 31.88 -1.89 -20.96
C SER A 571 31.62 -3.03 -19.97
N PHE A 572 30.36 -3.41 -19.76
CA PHE A 572 30.00 -4.54 -18.90
C PHE A 572 30.57 -5.88 -19.39
N ALA A 573 30.53 -6.15 -20.70
CA ALA A 573 31.08 -7.38 -21.27
C ALA A 573 32.60 -7.52 -21.06
N VAL A 574 33.33 -6.40 -21.03
CA VAL A 574 34.77 -6.37 -20.76
C VAL A 574 35.06 -6.44 -19.27
N GLU A 575 34.40 -5.62 -18.47
CA GLU A 575 34.66 -5.49 -17.03
C GLU A 575 34.13 -6.68 -16.21
N ARG A 576 33.05 -7.33 -16.67
CA ARG A 576 32.36 -8.43 -15.99
C ARG A 576 32.12 -9.60 -16.95
N SER A 577 33.18 -10.02 -17.63
CA SER A 577 33.14 -11.08 -18.65
C SER A 577 32.44 -12.35 -18.19
N ASP A 578 32.64 -12.77 -16.95
CA ASP A 578 32.06 -14.01 -16.41
C ASP A 578 30.53 -13.91 -16.24
N GLU A 579 30.04 -12.78 -15.73
CA GLU A 579 28.60 -12.51 -15.62
C GLU A 579 27.96 -12.41 -17.01
N PHE A 580 28.66 -11.77 -17.95
CA PHE A 580 28.19 -11.61 -19.32
C PHE A 580 28.13 -12.94 -20.07
N LEU A 581 29.17 -13.78 -19.97
CA LEU A 581 29.19 -15.13 -20.57
C LEU A 581 28.09 -16.01 -19.99
N LYS A 582 27.84 -15.92 -18.68
CA LYS A 582 26.73 -16.63 -18.04
C LYS A 582 25.37 -16.19 -18.60
N PHE A 583 25.18 -14.90 -18.84
CA PHE A 583 23.97 -14.37 -19.47
C PHE A 583 23.79 -14.90 -20.89
N LEU A 584 24.83 -14.86 -21.72
CA LEU A 584 24.80 -15.42 -23.08
C LEU A 584 24.47 -16.92 -23.08
N ASN A 585 25.12 -17.70 -22.20
CA ASN A 585 24.86 -19.12 -22.07
C ASN A 585 23.38 -19.41 -21.72
N GLN A 586 22.80 -18.62 -20.81
CA GLN A 586 21.38 -18.76 -20.48
C GLN A 586 20.46 -18.32 -21.62
N MET A 587 20.77 -17.25 -22.34
CA MET A 587 20.02 -16.86 -23.53
C MET A 587 20.02 -17.96 -24.60
N CYS A 588 21.19 -18.53 -24.90
CA CYS A 588 21.34 -19.63 -25.86
C CYS A 588 20.56 -20.88 -25.42
N ALA A 589 20.61 -21.23 -24.13
CA ALA A 589 19.85 -22.36 -23.59
C ALA A 589 18.33 -22.20 -23.79
N HIS A 590 17.79 -20.98 -23.62
CA HIS A 590 16.37 -20.73 -23.90
C HIS A 590 16.02 -20.80 -25.39
N HIS A 591 16.92 -20.34 -26.26
CA HIS A 591 16.71 -20.38 -27.71
C HIS A 591 16.51 -21.82 -28.20
N VAL A 592 17.34 -22.75 -27.71
CA VAL A 592 17.22 -24.19 -28.03
C VAL A 592 15.87 -24.76 -27.58
N PHE A 593 15.34 -24.31 -26.44
CA PHE A 593 14.05 -24.77 -25.91
C PHE A 593 12.86 -24.21 -26.71
N PHE A 594 12.91 -22.94 -27.14
CA PHE A 594 11.82 -22.25 -27.85
C PHE A 594 11.79 -22.41 -29.37
N HIS A 595 12.79 -23.05 -29.98
CA HIS A 595 12.76 -23.35 -31.42
C HIS A 595 11.53 -24.20 -31.84
N LYS A 596 10.83 -24.84 -30.87
CA LYS A 596 9.55 -25.55 -31.08
C LYS A 596 8.29 -24.69 -30.89
N GLN A 597 8.40 -23.46 -30.37
CA GLN A 597 7.26 -22.63 -29.98
C GLN A 597 7.57 -21.15 -30.30
N GLN A 598 7.40 -20.77 -31.58
CA GLN A 598 7.40 -19.40 -32.15
C GLN A 598 8.19 -18.32 -31.38
N THR A 599 9.42 -17.97 -31.79
CA THR A 599 10.02 -16.66 -31.44
C THR A 599 11.11 -16.21 -32.43
N LEU A 600 10.73 -15.40 -33.42
CA LEU A 600 11.66 -14.65 -34.28
C LEU A 600 12.48 -13.61 -33.46
N ASN A 601 11.89 -13.07 -32.40
CA ASN A 601 12.43 -11.94 -31.63
C ASN A 601 13.68 -12.33 -30.81
N MET A 602 13.79 -13.57 -30.33
CA MET A 602 14.96 -14.01 -29.55
C MET A 602 16.21 -14.17 -30.43
N GLN A 603 16.05 -14.62 -31.68
CA GLN A 603 17.13 -14.65 -32.67
C GLN A 603 17.60 -13.24 -33.00
N LEU A 604 16.66 -12.31 -33.20
CA LEU A 604 16.96 -10.92 -33.48
C LEU A 604 17.73 -10.28 -32.31
N LEU A 605 17.32 -10.51 -31.07
CA LEU A 605 17.99 -9.97 -29.90
C LEU A 605 19.40 -10.58 -29.71
N LEU A 606 19.56 -11.90 -29.85
CA LEU A 606 20.87 -12.54 -29.77
C LEU A 606 21.79 -12.03 -30.87
N TYR A 607 21.28 -11.88 -32.10
CA TYR A 607 22.02 -11.28 -33.20
C TYR A 607 22.42 -9.84 -32.88
N VAL A 608 21.49 -8.99 -32.42
CA VAL A 608 21.77 -7.60 -32.03
C VAL A 608 22.83 -7.54 -30.94
N ILE A 609 22.76 -8.37 -29.90
CA ILE A 609 23.75 -8.40 -28.81
C ILE A 609 25.12 -8.84 -29.34
N VAL A 610 25.17 -9.93 -30.11
CA VAL A 610 26.41 -10.46 -30.68
C VAL A 610 27.02 -9.47 -31.65
N THR A 611 26.24 -8.86 -32.55
CA THR A 611 26.69 -7.79 -33.46
C THR A 611 27.13 -6.56 -32.68
N CYS A 612 26.41 -6.15 -31.63
CA CYS A 612 26.82 -5.01 -30.80
C CYS A 612 28.17 -5.23 -30.11
N VAL A 613 28.44 -6.45 -29.63
CA VAL A 613 29.70 -6.78 -28.94
C VAL A 613 30.84 -7.05 -29.93
N LEU A 614 30.57 -7.76 -31.04
CA LEU A 614 31.59 -8.19 -32.00
C LEU A 614 31.91 -7.18 -33.10
N CYS A 615 31.00 -6.28 -33.49
CA CYS A 615 31.24 -5.32 -34.60
C CYS A 615 32.10 -4.09 -34.24
N ARG A 616 33.06 -4.24 -33.32
CA ARG A 616 34.25 -3.37 -33.23
C ARG A 616 35.50 -4.15 -32.80
N CYS A 617 35.89 -5.13 -33.61
CA CYS A 617 37.32 -5.30 -33.89
C CYS A 617 37.72 -4.23 -34.92
N GLU A 618 37.86 -2.99 -34.47
CA GLU A 618 38.69 -1.95 -35.12
C GLU A 618 39.45 -1.20 -34.04
#